data_AF-A0A415MEB9-F1
#
_entry.id   AF-A0A415MEB9-F1
#
_cell.length_a   1.000
_cell.length_b   1.000
_cell.length_c   1.000
_cell.angle_alpha   90.00
_cell.angle_beta   90.00
_cell.angle_gamma   90.00
#
_symmetry.space_group_name_H-M   'P 1'
#
loop_
_entity.id
_entity.type
_entity.pdbx_description
1 polymer ?
#
loop_
_entity_poly.entity_id
_entity_poly.type
_entity_poly.pdbx_seq_one_letter_code
_entity_poly.pdbx_strand_id
1 'polypeptide(L)' 'MKITQTRVKQYNSTYKTVIAIDGVPVCITRSNKRASDIVSYLSGYEVEINDGKLKKQLDKIRDKK' A
#
# COMPACT_ATOMS: atom_id res chain seq x y z
N MET A 1 10.61 2.00 9.64
CA MET A 1 9.53 2.08 8.65
C MET A 1 8.27 1.49 9.27
N LYS A 2 7.36 2.34 9.70
CA LYS A 2 6.08 1.94 10.30
C LYS A 2 5.01 1.96 9.23
N ILE A 3 4.51 0.77 8.88
CA ILE A 3 3.41 0.63 7.91
C ILE A 3 2.10 0.62 8.68
N THR A 4 1.20 1.54 8.34
CA THR A 4 -0.14 1.64 8.93
C THR A 4 -1.20 1.40 7.85
N GLN A 5 -2.22 0.63 8.20
CA GLN A 5 -3.37 0.37 7.36
C GLN A 5 -4.60 0.95 8.02
N THR A 6 -5.25 1.91 7.37
CA THR A 6 -6.45 2.56 7.91
C THR A 6 -7.60 2.37 6.95
N ARG A 7 -8.71 1.82 7.44
CA ARG A 7 -9.94 1.69 6.66
C ARG A 7 -10.76 2.98 6.81
N VAL A 8 -10.99 3.66 5.71
CA VAL A 8 -11.69 4.96 5.69
C VAL A 8 -12.93 4.89 4.81
N LYS A 9 -13.99 5.59 5.21
CA LYS A 9 -15.19 5.76 4.40
C LYS A 9 -14.92 6.82 3.33
N GLN A 10 -15.00 6.44 2.06
CA GLN A 10 -14.94 7.39 0.97
C GLN A 10 -16.33 8.02 0.77
N TYR A 11 -16.38 9.35 0.61
CA TYR A 11 -17.61 10.08 0.30
C TYR A 11 -18.26 9.53 -0.97
N ASN A 12 -19.57 9.24 -0.91
CA ASN A 12 -20.34 8.62 -1.98
C ASN A 12 -19.74 7.33 -2.56
N SER A 13 -18.93 6.59 -1.79
CA SER A 13 -18.37 5.32 -2.25
C SER A 13 -18.25 4.29 -1.13
N THR A 14 -17.68 3.15 -1.48
CA THR A 14 -17.37 2.07 -0.54
C THR A 14 -16.13 2.42 0.28
N TYR A 15 -15.95 1.71 1.40
CA TYR A 15 -14.74 1.83 2.20
C TYR A 15 -13.50 1.51 1.37
N LYS A 16 -12.42 2.25 1.66
CA LYS A 16 -11.09 2.03 1.09
C LYS A 16 -10.10 1.78 2.22
N THR A 17 -9.04 1.05 1.90
CA THR A 17 -7.91 0.85 2.80
C THR A 17 -6.78 1.73 2.32
N VAL A 18 -6.36 2.67 3.17
CA VAL A 18 -5.21 3.54 2.94
C VAL A 18 -4.00 2.91 3.59
N ILE A 19 -2.94 2.74 2.82
CA ILE A 19 -1.64 2.30 3.32
C ILE A 19 -0.76 3.54 3.43
N ALA A 20 -0.29 3.80 4.64
CA ALA A 20 0.63 4.88 4.94
C ALA A 20 1.92 4.35 5.55
N ILE A 21 3.02 5.01 5.23
CA ILE A 21 4.36 4.70 5.68
C ILE A 21 4.86 5.90 6.46
N ASP A 22 5.19 5.69 7.74
CA ASP A 22 5.67 6.75 8.64
C ASP A 22 4.75 7.98 8.64
N GLY A 23 3.42 7.75 8.53
CA GLY A 23 2.39 8.79 8.50
C GLY A 23 2.07 9.37 7.11
N VAL A 24 2.85 9.04 6.08
CA VAL A 24 2.61 9.51 4.71
C VAL A 24 1.78 8.49 3.93
N PRO A 25 0.60 8.83 3.40
CA PRO A 25 -0.20 7.93 2.59
C PRO A 25 0.49 7.66 1.26
N VAL A 26 0.67 6.38 0.92
CA VAL A 26 1.37 5.93 -0.29
C VAL A 26 0.40 5.39 -1.32
N CYS A 27 -0.55 4.56 -0.89
CA CYS A 27 -1.53 4.00 -1.81
C CYS A 27 -2.87 3.73 -1.13
N ILE A 28 -3.90 3.63 -1.97
CA ILE A 28 -5.26 3.29 -1.57
C ILE A 28 -5.70 2.04 -2.33
N THR A 29 -6.37 1.12 -1.65
CA THR A 29 -6.92 -0.07 -2.29
C THR A 29 -8.36 -0.29 -1.87
N ARG A 30 -9.13 -0.94 -2.75
CA ARG A 30 -10.50 -1.40 -2.45
C ARG A 30 -10.51 -2.76 -1.75
N SER A 31 -9.49 -3.59 -1.99
CA SER A 31 -9.44 -4.97 -1.54
C SER A 31 -8.42 -5.15 -0.43
N ASN A 32 -8.84 -5.79 0.66
CA ASN A 32 -7.96 -6.13 1.78
C ASN A 32 -6.83 -7.08 1.34
N LYS A 33 -7.08 -7.99 0.40
CA LYS A 33 -6.05 -8.89 -0.13
C LYS A 33 -4.92 -8.09 -0.78
N ARG A 34 -5.27 -7.17 -1.67
CA ARG A 34 -4.29 -6.27 -2.32
C ARG A 34 -3.57 -5.38 -1.31
N ALA A 35 -4.24 -4.94 -0.26
CA ALA A 35 -3.59 -4.17 0.80
C ALA A 35 -2.52 -5.01 1.51
N SER A 36 -2.85 -6.27 1.84
CA SER A 36 -1.92 -7.22 2.44
C SER A 36 -0.73 -7.50 1.52
N ASP A 37 -0.96 -7.71 0.23
CA ASP A 37 0.08 -7.98 -0.77
C ASP A 37 1.11 -6.82 -0.83
N ILE A 38 0.63 -5.57 -0.81
CA ILE A 38 1.48 -4.37 -0.81
C ILE A 38 2.27 -4.24 0.51
N VAL A 39 1.64 -4.54 1.64
CA VAL A 39 2.31 -4.49 2.96
C VAL A 39 3.41 -5.55 3.03
N SER A 40 3.15 -6.75 2.53
CA SER A 40 4.14 -7.82 2.40
C SER A 40 5.29 -7.41 1.48
N TYR A 41 5.00 -6.79 0.33
CA TYR A 41 6.02 -6.26 -0.57
C TYR A 41 6.93 -5.23 0.09
N LEU A 42 6.34 -4.26 0.80
CA LEU A 42 7.07 -3.23 1.56
C LEU A 42 7.86 -3.82 2.73
N SER A 43 7.42 -4.96 3.27
CA SER A 43 8.12 -5.69 4.33
C SER A 43 9.27 -6.56 3.80
N GLY A 44 9.44 -6.66 2.48
CA GLY A 44 10.55 -7.36 1.82
C GLY A 44 10.21 -8.75 1.28
N TYR A 45 8.96 -9.21 1.41
CA TYR A 45 8.53 -10.49 0.84
C TYR A 45 8.38 -10.38 -0.68
N GLU A 46 8.64 -11.48 -1.40
CA GLU A 46 8.34 -11.58 -2.82
C GLU A 46 6.84 -11.75 -3.04
N VAL A 47 6.19 -10.66 -3.43
CA VAL A 47 4.78 -10.64 -3.79
C VAL A 47 4.64 -9.97 -5.15
N GLU A 48 3.83 -10.56 -6.02
CA GLU A 48 3.63 -10.07 -7.37
C GLU A 48 2.67 -8.86 -7.37
N ILE A 49 3.20 -7.68 -7.66
CA ILE A 49 2.42 -6.45 -7.85
C ILE A 49 2.29 -6.20 -9.36
N ASN A 50 1.10 -6.48 -9.89
CA ASN A 50 0.80 -6.36 -11.33
C ASN A 50 0.70 -4.90 -11.82
N ASP A 51 0.58 -3.93 -10.92
CA ASP A 51 0.55 -2.51 -11.28
C ASP A 51 1.98 -1.96 -11.39
N GLY A 52 2.48 -1.84 -12.61
CA GLY A 52 3.86 -1.39 -12.86
C GLY A 52 4.17 0.05 -12.42
N LYS A 53 3.17 0.95 -12.39
CA LYS A 53 3.39 2.32 -11.89
C LYS A 53 3.49 2.33 -10.37
N LEU A 54 2.60 1.58 -9.71
CA LEU A 54 2.63 1.41 -8.26
C LEU A 54 3.92 0.72 -7.83
N LYS A 55 4.32 -0.35 -8.53
CA LYS A 55 5.56 -1.08 -8.25
C LYS A 55 6.77 -0.15 -8.25
N LYS A 56 6.92 0.71 -9.27
CA LYS A 56 7.99 1.72 -9.31
C LYS A 56 7.97 2.71 -8.13
N GLN A 57 6.79 3.08 -7.63
CA GLN A 57 6.69 3.94 -6.44
C GLN A 57 7.08 3.19 -5.17
N LEU A 58 6.65 1.94 -5.03
CA LEU A 58 7.01 1.08 -3.91
C LEU A 58 8.50 0.73 -3.91
N ASP A 59 9.10 0.51 -5.08
CA ASP A 59 10.53 0.28 -5.25
C ASP A 59 11.35 1.47 -4.77
N LYS A 60 10.98 2.70 -5.15
CA LYS A 60 11.64 3.92 -4.65
C LYS A 60 11.62 4.05 -3.13
N ILE A 61 10.59 3.51 -2.49
CA ILE A 61 10.45 3.54 -1.04
C ILE A 61 11.27 2.42 -0.41
N ARG A 62 11.27 1.24 -1.03
CA ARG A 62 12.03 0.06 -0.61
C ARG A 62 13.54 0.27 -0.77
N ASP A 63 13.99 0.85 -1.88
CA ASP A 63 15.40 1.11 -2.21
C ASP A 63 15.98 2.32 -1.46
N LYS A 64 15.14 3.16 -0.86
CA LYS A 64 15.56 4.26 0.03
C LYS A 64 15.93 3.78 1.44
N LYS A 65 15.78 2.49 1.72
CA LYS A 65 16.04 1.85 3.00
C LYS A 65 17.47 1.33 3.06
#